data_AF-A0A497E592-F1
#
_entry.id   AF-A0A497E592-F1
#
_cell.length_a   1.000
_cell.length_b   1.000
_cell.length_c   1.000
_cell.angle_alpha   90.00
_cell.angle_beta   90.00
_cell.angle_gamma   90.00
#
_symmetry.space_group_name_H-M   'P 1'
#
loop_
_entity.id
_entity.type
_entity.pdbx_description
1 polymer ?
#
loop_
_entity_poly.entity_id
_entity_poly.type
_entity_poly.pdbx_seq_one_letter_code
_entity_poly.pdbx_strand_id
1 'polypeptide(L)'
;MRLSPWWMSFLRHIKGIWDILISQASRRHLFMRAVRKLRKGKGNIELVEVPKPEIGPRDVLMKVWAAGVCGSDLNIEDDTHFYRAPVTIGHEYSGVVEEVGREVKAFIHPNGTDWKR
;
A
#
# COMPACT_ATOMS: atom_id res chain seq x y z
N MET A 1 -21.76 25.42 -37.38
CA MET A 1 -22.12 23.98 -37.38
C MET A 1 -22.38 23.54 -35.94
N ARG A 2 -23.63 23.20 -35.58
CA ARG A 2 -23.99 22.67 -34.26
C ARG A 2 -23.84 21.15 -34.30
N LEU A 3 -23.00 20.58 -33.42
CA LEU A 3 -22.90 19.14 -33.25
C LEU A 3 -24.25 18.57 -32.78
N SER A 4 -24.64 17.41 -33.29
CA SER A 4 -25.92 16.80 -32.95
C SER A 4 -25.96 16.37 -31.47
N PRO A 5 -27.13 16.41 -30.81
CA PRO A 5 -27.27 15.94 -29.42
C PRO A 5 -26.78 14.50 -29.20
N TRP A 6 -26.90 13.66 -30.23
CA TRP A 6 -26.41 12.28 -30.24
C TRP A 6 -24.89 12.20 -30.16
N TRP A 7 -24.17 13.09 -30.86
CA TRP A 7 -22.71 13.16 -30.81
C TRP A 7 -22.19 13.61 -29.44
N MET A 8 -22.88 14.57 -28.81
CA MET A 8 -22.54 15.02 -27.45
C MET A 8 -22.77 13.93 -26.40
N SER A 9 -23.85 13.14 -26.52
CA SER A 9 -24.12 12.02 -25.63
C SER A 9 -23.08 10.91 -25.77
N PHE A 10 -22.65 10.60 -27.00
CA PHE A 10 -21.60 9.63 -27.29
C PHE A 10 -20.25 10.04 -26.69
N LEU A 11 -19.82 11.30 -26.87
CA LEU A 11 -18.60 11.81 -26.27
C LEU A 11 -18.63 11.82 -24.74
N ARG A 12 -19.79 12.11 -24.14
CA ARG A 12 -19.97 12.06 -22.68
C ARG A 12 -19.87 10.62 -22.14
N HIS A 13 -20.36 9.65 -22.90
CA HIS A 13 -20.23 8.23 -22.56
C HIS A 13 -18.78 7.74 -22.65
N ILE A 14 -18.06 8.13 -23.71
CA ILE A 14 -16.63 7.86 -23.85
C ILE A 14 -15.86 8.48 -22.68
N LYS A 15 -16.08 9.77 -22.40
CA LYS A 15 -15.43 10.46 -21.27
C LYS A 15 -15.69 9.75 -19.93
N GLY A 16 -16.93 9.32 -19.67
CA GLY A 16 -17.26 8.56 -18.46
C GLY A 16 -16.53 7.23 -18.36
N ILE A 17 -16.35 6.51 -19.47
CA ILE A 17 -15.56 5.28 -19.51
C ILE A 17 -14.07 5.58 -19.22
N TRP A 18 -13.52 6.64 -19.81
CA TRP A 18 -12.14 7.07 -19.53
C TRP A 18 -11.93 7.48 -18.06
N ASP A 19 -12.87 8.21 -17.47
CA ASP A 19 -12.80 8.62 -16.06
C ASP A 19 -12.87 7.41 -15.12
N ILE A 20 -13.70 6.40 -15.44
CA ILE A 20 -13.78 5.14 -14.70
C ILE A 20 -12.47 4.35 -14.84
N LEU A 21 -11.91 4.23 -16.05
CA LEU A 21 -10.67 3.49 -16.28
C LEU A 21 -9.47 4.16 -15.57
N ILE A 22 -9.38 5.49 -15.61
CA ILE A 22 -8.38 6.27 -14.86
C ILE A 22 -8.56 6.08 -13.35
N SER A 23 -9.80 6.11 -12.86
CA SER A 23 -10.11 5.88 -11.44
C SER A 23 -9.72 4.47 -10.98
N GLN A 24 -9.94 3.44 -11.79
CA GLN A 24 -9.62 2.06 -11.41
C GLN A 24 -8.12 1.77 -11.50
N ALA A 25 -7.44 2.32 -12.51
CA ALA A 25 -5.99 2.18 -12.66
C ALA A 25 -5.20 2.98 -11.61
N SER A 26 -5.65 4.18 -11.22
CA SER A 26 -4.93 5.00 -10.22
C SER A 26 -5.10 4.49 -8.80
N ARG A 27 -6.23 3.84 -8.48
CA ARG A 27 -6.52 3.31 -7.12
C ARG A 27 -5.47 2.33 -6.63
N ARG A 28 -4.96 1.43 -7.47
CA ARG A 28 -3.92 0.45 -7.09
C ARG A 28 -2.55 1.06 -6.85
N HIS A 29 -2.29 2.26 -7.37
CA HIS A 29 -1.06 3.00 -7.10
C HIS A 29 -1.17 3.93 -5.89
N LEU A 30 -2.39 4.38 -5.56
CA LEU A 30 -2.65 5.29 -4.44
C LEU A 30 -3.00 4.56 -3.13
N PHE A 31 -3.48 3.32 -3.19
CA PHE A 31 -3.86 2.50 -2.04
C PHE A 31 -3.20 1.12 -2.09
N MET A 32 -2.98 0.55 -0.90
CA MET A 32 -2.51 -0.81 -0.69
C MET A 32 -3.39 -1.53 0.32
N ARG A 33 -3.39 -2.86 0.28
CA ARG A 33 -4.10 -3.69 1.28
C ARG A 33 -3.21 -3.94 2.48
N ALA A 34 -3.78 -3.85 3.67
CA ALA A 34 -3.07 -4.09 4.93
C ALA A 34 -3.97 -4.84 5.92
N VAL A 35 -3.40 -5.79 6.66
CA VAL A 35 -4.06 -6.40 7.81
C VAL A 35 -3.90 -5.46 9.00
N ARG A 36 -5.01 -4.97 9.56
CA ARG A 36 -5.00 -3.96 10.62
C ARG A 36 -5.81 -4.36 11.82
N LYS A 37 -5.27 -4.06 13.01
CA LYS A 37 -6.01 -4.01 14.27
C LYS A 37 -6.68 -2.65 14.39
N LEU A 38 -7.99 -2.58 14.17
CA LEU A 38 -8.72 -1.31 14.08
C LEU A 38 -9.03 -0.68 15.44
N ARG A 39 -9.28 -1.50 16.47
CA ARG A 39 -9.67 -1.08 17.83
C ARG A 39 -9.10 -2.03 18.88
N LYS A 40 -9.17 -1.62 20.16
CA LYS A 40 -8.88 -2.47 21.33
C LYS A 40 -9.92 -3.59 21.48
N GLY A 41 -9.59 -4.61 22.27
CA GLY A 41 -10.38 -5.82 22.49
C GLY A 41 -10.02 -6.97 21.55
N LYS A 42 -10.37 -8.19 21.96
CA LYS A 42 -10.15 -9.42 21.17
C LYS A 42 -10.76 -9.32 19.76
N GLY A 43 -10.05 -9.80 18.74
CA GLY A 43 -10.44 -9.69 17.33
C GLY A 43 -10.12 -8.32 16.73
N ASN A 44 -11.07 -7.69 16.03
CA ASN A 44 -10.88 -6.39 15.34
C ASN A 44 -9.69 -6.35 14.36
N ILE A 45 -9.33 -7.53 13.80
CA ILE A 45 -8.34 -7.68 12.74
C ILE A 45 -9.10 -7.72 11.41
N GLU A 46 -8.79 -6.77 10.53
CA GLU A 46 -9.45 -6.66 9.24
C GLU A 46 -8.44 -6.40 8.12
N LEU A 47 -8.72 -6.95 6.94
CA LEU A 47 -7.97 -6.65 5.72
C LEU A 47 -8.61 -5.45 5.04
N VAL A 48 -7.95 -4.29 5.12
CA VAL A 48 -8.50 -3.01 4.66
C VAL A 48 -7.59 -2.36 3.63
N GLU A 49 -8.14 -1.45 2.83
CA GLU A 49 -7.34 -0.56 1.99
C GLU A 49 -6.83 0.63 2.82
N VAL A 50 -5.56 0.96 2.64
CA VAL A 50 -4.91 2.15 3.22
C VAL A 50 -4.13 2.89 2.14
N PRO A 51 -3.92 4.21 2.27
CA PRO A 51 -3.07 4.93 1.34
C PRO A 51 -1.68 4.30 1.24
N LYS A 52 -1.10 4.30 0.05
CA LYS A 52 0.32 3.97 -0.14
C LYS A 52 1.14 4.99 0.67
N PRO A 53 2.12 4.55 1.49
CA PRO A 53 2.92 5.48 2.29
C PRO A 53 3.74 6.41 1.40
N GLU A 54 3.79 7.69 1.76
CA GLU A 54 4.81 8.61 1.27
C GLU A 54 6.08 8.41 2.09
N ILE A 55 7.25 8.46 1.44
CA ILE A 55 8.54 8.31 2.12
C ILE A 55 9.26 9.64 2.30
N GLY A 56 9.88 9.83 3.47
CA GLY A 56 10.80 10.93 3.73
C GLY A 56 12.21 10.68 3.19
N PRO A 57 13.12 11.66 3.34
CA PRO A 57 14.49 11.56 2.84
C PRO A 57 15.30 10.37 3.39
N ARG A 58 14.92 9.83 4.55
CA ARG A 58 15.65 8.75 5.25
C ARG A 58 14.91 7.41 5.28
N ASP A 59 13.76 7.34 4.62
CA ASP A 59 12.91 6.17 4.65
C ASP A 59 13.17 5.26 3.44
N VAL A 60 12.78 3.99 3.58
CA VAL A 60 12.78 3.01 2.49
C VAL A 60 11.37 2.48 2.35
N LEU A 61 10.83 2.55 1.14
CA LEU A 61 9.57 1.90 0.81
C LEU A 61 9.84 0.47 0.35
N MET A 62 9.23 -0.48 1.03
CA MET A 62 9.31 -1.90 0.70
C MET A 62 7.99 -2.39 0.11
N LYS A 63 8.08 -3.06 -1.05
CA LYS A 63 6.97 -3.86 -1.59
C LYS A 63 7.05 -5.26 -0.99
N VAL A 64 6.17 -5.52 -0.03
CA VAL A 64 6.06 -6.82 0.66
C VAL A 64 5.58 -7.90 -0.32
N TRP A 65 6.28 -9.04 -0.36
CA TRP A 65 5.92 -10.21 -1.15
C TRP A 65 5.37 -11.34 -0.27
N ALA A 66 5.99 -11.54 0.89
CA ALA A 66 5.58 -12.54 1.86
C ALA A 66 5.67 -11.98 3.27
N ALA A 67 4.77 -12.43 4.13
CA ALA A 67 4.78 -12.14 5.57
C ALA A 67 4.59 -13.45 6.34
N GLY A 68 5.37 -13.60 7.41
CA GLY A 68 5.15 -14.63 8.43
C GLY A 68 4.05 -14.20 9.39
N VAL A 69 3.53 -15.18 10.15
CA VAL A 69 2.63 -14.95 11.27
C VAL A 69 3.31 -15.47 12.52
N CYS A 70 3.53 -14.56 13.47
CA CYS A 70 4.18 -14.86 14.74
C CYS A 70 3.15 -15.03 15.86
N GLY A 71 3.56 -15.66 16.96
CA GLY A 71 2.72 -15.75 18.17
C GLY A 71 2.35 -14.37 18.76
N SER A 72 3.18 -13.34 18.57
CA SER A 72 2.85 -11.97 18.98
C SER A 72 1.73 -11.34 18.16
N ASP A 73 1.53 -11.73 16.90
CA ASP A 73 0.39 -11.28 16.11
C ASP A 73 -0.92 -11.83 16.68
N LEU A 74 -0.92 -13.09 17.15
CA LEU A 74 -2.04 -13.70 17.88
C LEU A 74 -2.28 -13.00 19.22
N ASN A 75 -1.23 -12.63 19.95
CA ASN A 75 -1.39 -11.85 21.18
C ASN A 75 -1.96 -10.44 20.92
N ILE A 76 -1.68 -9.82 19.77
CA ILE A 76 -2.32 -8.57 19.35
C ILE A 76 -3.79 -8.82 19.00
N GLU A 77 -4.11 -9.93 18.33
CA GLU A 77 -5.50 -10.34 18.07
C GLU A 77 -6.27 -10.50 19.39
N ASP A 78 -5.69 -11.17 20.38
CA ASP A 78 -6.28 -11.41 21.71
C ASP A 78 -6.25 -10.20 22.66
N ASP A 79 -5.67 -9.07 22.25
CA ASP A 79 -5.49 -7.84 23.05
C ASP A 79 -4.63 -8.03 24.32
N THR A 80 -3.67 -8.95 24.27
CA THR A 80 -2.74 -9.26 25.37
C THR A 80 -1.32 -8.76 25.11
N HIS A 81 -1.05 -8.16 23.94
CA HIS A 81 0.21 -7.53 23.59
C HIS A 81 0.13 -5.99 23.58
N PHE A 82 1.28 -5.32 23.66
CA PHE A 82 1.33 -3.86 23.52
C PHE A 82 1.16 -3.44 22.06
N TYR A 83 0.21 -2.54 21.80
CA TYR A 83 -0.01 -1.88 20.51
C TYR A 83 -0.91 -0.65 20.69
N ARG A 84 -0.94 0.23 19.70
CA ARG A 84 -1.83 1.40 19.62
C ARG A 84 -2.72 1.32 18.39
N ALA A 85 -4.00 1.00 18.57
CA ALA A 85 -4.96 1.00 17.47
C ALA A 85 -5.28 2.43 16.97
N PRO A 86 -5.52 2.62 15.67
CA PRO A 86 -5.46 1.61 14.60
C PRO A 86 -4.03 1.36 14.10
N VAL A 87 -3.63 0.10 13.91
CA VAL A 87 -2.26 -0.27 13.50
C VAL A 87 -2.26 -1.38 12.46
N THR A 88 -1.33 -1.30 11.50
CA THR A 88 -1.00 -2.42 10.60
C THR A 88 -0.09 -3.38 11.34
N ILE A 89 -0.50 -4.63 11.44
CA ILE A 89 0.23 -5.67 12.19
C ILE A 89 1.17 -6.45 11.28
N GLY A 90 2.00 -7.31 11.87
CA GLY A 90 3.06 -8.05 11.18
C GLY A 90 4.41 -7.37 11.32
N HIS A 91 5.41 -8.17 11.70
CA HIS A 91 6.80 -7.75 11.90
C HIS A 91 7.80 -8.75 11.27
N GLU A 92 7.28 -9.79 10.63
CA GLU A 92 8.05 -10.81 9.92
C GLU A 92 7.66 -10.74 8.44
N TYR A 93 8.49 -10.12 7.60
CA TYR A 93 8.17 -9.99 6.18
C TYR A 93 9.42 -9.89 5.30
N SER A 94 9.24 -10.25 4.03
CA SER A 94 10.25 -10.11 2.98
C SER A 94 9.63 -9.52 1.72
N GLY A 95 10.47 -8.93 0.89
CA GLY A 95 10.04 -8.24 -0.31
C GLY A 95 11.21 -7.53 -0.98
N VAL A 96 10.86 -6.58 -1.84
CA VAL A 96 11.84 -5.79 -2.59
C VAL A 96 11.72 -4.32 -2.22
N VAL A 97 12.84 -3.62 -2.31
CA VAL A 97 12.87 -2.15 -2.20
C VAL A 97 12.15 -1.57 -3.42
N GLU A 98 11.10 -0.78 -3.18
CA GLU A 98 10.32 -0.09 -4.23
C GLU A 98 10.81 1.35 -4.42
N GLU A 99 11.12 2.05 -3.33
CA GLU A 99 11.57 3.44 -3.34
C GLU A 99 12.52 3.71 -2.17
N VAL A 100 13.44 4.67 -2.32
CA VAL A 100 14.44 4.99 -1.30
C VAL A 100 14.60 6.50 -1.20
N GLY A 101 14.53 7.01 0.02
CA GLY A 101 14.77 8.41 0.34
C GLY A 101 16.18 8.85 -0.01
N ARG A 102 16.34 10.10 -0.45
CA ARG A 102 17.60 10.67 -0.97
C ARG A 102 18.80 10.62 -0.01
N GLU A 103 18.56 10.55 1.31
CA GLU A 103 19.59 10.51 2.35
C GLU A 103 19.94 9.09 2.78
N VAL A 104 19.21 8.08 2.30
CA VAL A 104 19.51 6.68 2.59
C VAL A 104 20.79 6.27 1.86
N LYS A 105 21.79 5.84 2.62
CA LYS A 105 23.03 5.26 2.10
C LYS A 105 22.89 3.75 2.14
N ALA A 106 23.10 3.09 1.00
CA ALA A 106 23.14 1.64 0.96
C ALA A 106 24.38 1.13 1.70
N PHE A 107 24.22 0.14 2.57
CA PHE A 107 25.32 -0.75 2.93
C PHE A 107 25.54 -1.69 1.75
N ILE A 108 26.49 -1.35 0.87
CA ILE A 108 26.90 -2.23 -0.20
C ILE A 108 27.86 -3.25 0.42
N HIS A 109 27.42 -4.52 0.54
CA HIS A 109 28.34 -5.61 0.84
C HIS A 109 29.43 -5.63 -0.24
N PRO A 110 30.72 -5.88 0.08
CA PRO A 110 31.84 -5.78 -0.88
C PRO A 110 31.67 -6.58 -2.19
N ASN A 111 30.82 -7.61 -2.17
CA ASN A 111 30.50 -8.44 -3.33
C ASN A 111 29.30 -7.93 -4.15
N GLY A 112 28.86 -6.69 -3.88
CA GLY A 112 28.04 -5.82 -4.72
C GLY A 112 26.84 -6.45 -5.43
N THR A 113 25.64 -6.29 -4.87
CA THR A 113 24.43 -6.19 -5.70
C THR A 113 23.99 -4.74 -5.71
N ASP A 114 24.24 -4.07 -6.84
CA ASP A 114 23.59 -2.81 -7.17
C ASP A 114 22.10 -3.12 -7.33
N TRP A 115 21.31 -2.93 -6.26
CA TRP A 115 19.89 -3.26 -6.24
C TRP A 115 19.04 -2.45 -7.22
N LYS A 116 19.65 -1.45 -7.88
CA LYS A 116 19.06 -0.63 -8.95
C LYS A 116 19.40 -1.11 -10.37
N ARG A 117 20.13 -2.22 -10.55
CA ARG A 117 20.36 -2.83 -11.86
C ARG A 117 19.60 -4.13 -12.05
#